data_AF-A0A836BJV2-F1
#
_entry.id   AF-A0A836BJV2-F1
#
_cell.length_a   1.000
_cell.length_b   1.000
_cell.length_c   1.000
_cell.angle_alpha   90.00
_cell.angle_beta   90.00
_cell.angle_gamma   90.00
#
_symmetry.space_group_name_H-M   'P 1'
#
loop_
_entity.id
_entity.type
_entity.pdbx_description
1 polymer ?
#
loop_
_entity_poly.entity_id
_entity_poly.type
_entity_poly.pdbx_seq_one_letter_code
_entity_poly.pdbx_strand_id
1 'polypeptide(L)'
;MLKAIFCIMRFLNWGEKSWEEVIEKVLTQPKHKDLLVKKSKLPDLPPEFQFRYGDGDGQIANYGLPLEDGTGIHVKEYDDFYKIHWDQKDPNVDPLGHLIHDSPQWIVIGAVGALVADELFLKGKYRKKAVKTISDFINSFF
;
A
#
# COMPACT_ATOMS: atom_id res chain seq x y z
N MET A 1 -12.54 -16.89 24.80
CA MET A 1 -11.12 -17.26 24.60
C MET A 1 -10.75 -16.92 23.15
N LEU A 2 -10.55 -15.63 22.86
CA LEU A 2 -10.31 -15.12 21.50
C LEU A 2 -8.81 -14.91 21.30
N LYS A 3 -8.24 -15.66 20.35
CA LYS A 3 -6.89 -15.52 19.85
C LYS A 3 -6.79 -14.22 19.03
N ALA A 4 -6.53 -13.09 19.69
CA ALA A 4 -6.06 -11.90 18.99
C ALA A 4 -4.55 -12.08 18.75
N ILE A 5 -4.20 -12.39 17.50
CA ILE A 5 -2.84 -12.46 17.00
C ILE A 5 -2.23 -11.06 17.16
N PHE A 6 -1.53 -10.87 18.27
CA PHE A 6 -0.59 -9.77 18.44
C PHE A 6 0.55 -10.07 17.46
N CYS A 7 0.43 -9.59 16.21
CA CYS A 7 1.60 -9.43 15.35
C CYS A 7 2.54 -8.52 16.15
N ILE A 8 3.62 -9.11 16.66
CA ILE A 8 4.62 -8.39 17.44
C ILE A 8 5.18 -7.31 16.51
N MET A 9 4.66 -6.09 16.63
CA MET A 9 5.21 -4.89 16.00
C MET A 9 6.61 -4.70 16.58
N ARG A 10 7.59 -5.31 15.93
CA ARG A 10 8.97 -5.24 16.35
C ARG A 10 9.53 -3.92 15.84
N PHE A 11 9.22 -2.85 16.56
CA PHE A 11 9.97 -1.60 16.45
C PHE A 11 11.44 -1.95 16.69
N LEU A 12 12.30 -1.67 15.71
CA LEU A 12 13.73 -1.81 15.92
C LEU A 12 14.16 -0.79 16.98
N ASN A 13 14.90 -1.25 17.99
CA ASN A 13 15.42 -0.40 19.05
C ASN A 13 16.62 0.36 18.49
N TRP A 14 16.36 1.43 17.77
CA TRP A 14 17.36 2.30 17.16
C TRP A 14 17.49 3.62 17.94
N GLY A 15 18.70 4.18 17.93
CA GLY A 15 18.95 5.58 18.32
C GLY A 15 18.29 6.55 17.34
N GLU A 16 18.54 7.85 17.50
CA GLU A 16 18.18 8.83 16.46
C GLU A 16 18.82 8.45 15.12
N LYS A 17 18.08 8.67 14.03
CA LYS A 17 18.46 8.29 12.67
C LYS A 17 18.23 9.42 11.68
N SER A 18 19.01 9.43 10.60
CA SER A 18 18.72 10.26 9.43
C SER A 18 17.83 9.50 8.43
N TRP A 19 17.23 10.22 7.48
CA TRP A 19 16.42 9.58 6.43
C TRP A 19 17.27 8.75 5.46
N GLU A 20 18.52 9.14 5.25
CA GLU A 20 19.49 8.38 4.44
C GLU A 20 19.74 7.00 5.06
N GLU A 21 20.00 6.92 6.37
CA GLU A 21 20.20 5.64 7.06
C GLU A 21 18.95 4.73 7.00
N VAL A 22 17.76 5.35 7.05
CA VAL A 22 16.50 4.62 6.92
C VAL A 22 16.33 4.07 5.51
N ILE A 23 16.55 4.89 4.49
CA ILE A 23 16.45 4.50 3.08
C ILE A 23 17.42 3.35 2.79
N GLU A 24 18.69 3.48 3.20
CA GLU A 24 19.68 2.43 3.06
C GLU A 24 19.19 1.12 3.70
N LYS A 25 18.62 1.18 4.91
CA LYS A 25 18.10 -0.02 5.57
C LYS A 25 16.91 -0.64 4.84
N VAL A 26 15.97 0.20 4.40
CA VAL A 26 14.75 -0.23 3.71
C VAL A 26 15.13 -0.96 2.42
N LEU A 27 16.11 -0.45 1.68
CA LEU A 27 16.61 -1.07 0.45
C LEU A 27 17.31 -2.41 0.70
N THR A 28 17.82 -2.68 1.91
CA THR A 28 18.32 -4.04 2.25
C THR A 28 17.20 -5.03 2.59
N GLN A 29 15.95 -4.61 2.71
CA GLN A 29 14.83 -5.51 2.99
C GLN A 29 14.30 -6.13 1.70
N PRO A 30 13.66 -7.31 1.76
CA PRO A 30 12.80 -7.76 0.67
C PRO A 30 11.81 -6.66 0.28
N LYS A 31 11.52 -6.58 -1.02
CA LYS A 31 10.50 -5.68 -1.57
C LYS A 31 9.18 -5.75 -0.78
N HIS A 32 8.54 -4.60 -0.61
CA HIS A 32 7.31 -4.38 0.17
C HIS A 32 7.35 -4.80 1.64
N LYS A 33 8.52 -5.17 2.17
CA LYS A 33 8.62 -5.47 3.60
C LYS A 33 8.70 -4.16 4.37
N ASP A 34 7.64 -3.87 5.11
CA ASP A 34 7.58 -2.68 5.96
C ASP A 34 8.67 -2.67 7.04
N LEU A 35 9.38 -1.55 7.09
CA LEU A 35 10.17 -1.10 8.23
C LEU A 35 9.33 -0.12 9.05
N LEU A 36 9.17 -0.40 10.34
CA LEU A 36 8.46 0.49 11.26
C LEU A 36 9.46 1.37 12.01
N VAL A 37 9.32 2.69 11.88
CA VAL A 37 10.19 3.66 12.54
C VAL A 37 9.36 4.67 13.31
N LYS A 38 9.66 4.86 14.61
CA LYS A 38 8.97 5.89 15.42
C LYS A 38 9.34 7.27 14.92
N LYS A 39 8.35 8.15 14.81
CA LYS A 39 8.54 9.56 14.43
C LYS A 39 9.53 10.28 15.34
N SER A 40 9.49 9.98 16.64
CA SER A 40 10.41 10.55 17.63
C SER A 40 11.89 10.15 17.46
N LYS A 41 12.22 9.30 16.48
CA LYS A 41 13.59 8.89 16.15
C LYS A 41 14.10 9.44 14.84
N LEU A 42 13.27 10.20 14.12
CA LEU A 42 13.61 10.79 12.83
C LEU A 42 13.41 12.30 12.85
N PRO A 43 14.19 13.05 12.06
CA PRO A 43 13.83 14.41 11.73
C PRO A 43 12.55 14.43 10.89
N ASP A 44 12.01 15.65 10.68
CA ASP A 44 10.87 15.85 9.79
C ASP A 44 11.10 15.25 8.41
N LEU A 45 10.01 14.83 7.76
CA LEU A 45 10.07 14.22 6.45
C LEU A 45 10.69 15.20 5.44
N PRO A 46 11.71 14.79 4.68
CA PRO A 46 12.37 15.67 3.72
C PRO A 46 11.44 16.10 2.59
N PRO A 47 11.61 17.30 2.02
CA PRO A 47 10.70 17.86 1.01
C PRO A 47 10.69 17.10 -0.32
N GLU A 48 11.71 16.28 -0.61
CA GLU A 48 11.76 15.41 -1.78
C GLU A 48 10.72 14.28 -1.75
N PHE A 49 10.20 13.93 -0.57
CA PHE A 49 9.09 13.00 -0.44
C PHE A 49 7.78 13.67 -0.85
N GLN A 50 7.24 13.22 -1.98
CA GLN A 50 6.03 13.81 -2.56
C GLN A 50 4.79 13.12 -1.99
N PHE A 51 3.77 13.91 -1.66
CA PHE A 51 2.47 13.41 -1.19
C PHE A 51 1.83 12.44 -2.21
N ARG A 52 1.24 11.35 -1.69
CA ARG A 52 0.50 10.33 -2.45
C ARG A 52 -0.85 10.05 -1.78
N TYR A 53 -1.84 9.65 -2.58
CA TYR A 53 -3.15 9.27 -2.04
C TYR A 53 -3.04 8.01 -1.17
N GLY A 54 -3.85 7.99 -0.10
CA GLY A 54 -3.94 6.92 0.89
C GLY A 54 -4.46 5.59 0.34
N ASP A 55 -4.01 4.47 0.93
CA ASP A 55 -4.56 3.12 0.66
C ASP A 55 -5.78 2.78 1.55
N GLY A 56 -6.10 3.60 2.54
CA GLY A 56 -7.20 3.35 3.49
C GLY A 56 -6.87 2.37 4.63
N ASP A 57 -5.59 2.13 4.94
CA ASP A 57 -5.07 1.25 6.01
C ASP A 57 -4.84 2.00 7.34
N GLY A 58 -5.60 3.07 7.59
CA GLY A 58 -5.49 3.88 8.82
C GLY A 58 -4.27 4.82 8.87
N GLN A 59 -3.53 4.97 7.78
CA GLN A 59 -2.52 6.03 7.66
C GLN A 59 -3.17 7.42 7.55
N ILE A 60 -2.47 8.45 8.02
CA ILE A 60 -2.89 9.85 7.89
C ILE A 60 -2.41 10.48 6.58
N ALA A 61 -1.30 9.98 6.03
CA ALA A 61 -0.77 10.40 4.73
C ALA A 61 0.12 9.29 4.14
N ASN A 62 0.27 9.31 2.81
CA ASN A 62 1.29 8.56 2.09
C ASN A 62 2.23 9.54 1.41
N TYR A 63 3.50 9.15 1.30
CA TYR A 63 4.50 9.87 0.54
C TYR A 63 5.35 8.91 -0.26
N GLY A 64 6.02 9.39 -1.29
CA GLY A 64 7.08 8.60 -1.89
C GLY A 64 8.16 9.40 -2.59
N LEU A 65 9.29 8.73 -2.74
CA LEU A 65 10.52 9.24 -3.29
C LEU A 65 10.95 8.31 -4.44
N PRO A 66 10.85 8.73 -5.70
CA PRO A 66 11.39 7.96 -6.83
C PRO A 66 12.92 7.95 -6.77
N LEU A 67 13.53 6.80 -7.03
CA LEU A 67 14.98 6.62 -7.12
C LEU A 67 15.43 6.57 -8.59
N GLU A 68 16.72 6.82 -8.83
CA GLU A 68 17.28 6.93 -10.18
C GLU A 68 17.15 5.64 -11.01
N ASP A 69 17.13 4.48 -10.36
CA ASP A 69 16.98 3.17 -11.01
C ASP A 69 15.52 2.79 -11.33
N GLY A 70 14.57 3.68 -11.02
CA GLY A 70 13.14 3.49 -11.25
C GLY A 70 12.42 2.75 -10.12
N THR A 71 13.11 2.36 -9.05
CA THR A 71 12.47 1.95 -7.79
C THR A 71 11.93 3.17 -7.04
N GLY A 72 11.11 2.94 -6.01
CA GLY A 72 10.56 4.03 -5.21
C GLY A 72 10.50 3.69 -3.74
N ILE A 73 10.80 4.66 -2.86
CA ILE A 73 10.52 4.54 -1.43
C ILE A 73 9.09 5.01 -1.17
N HIS A 74 8.32 4.20 -0.45
CA HIS A 74 6.97 4.53 -0.02
C HIS A 74 6.94 4.65 1.50
N VAL A 75 6.47 5.80 1.97
CA VAL A 75 6.30 6.12 3.39
C VAL A 75 4.81 6.25 3.68
N LYS A 76 4.31 5.45 4.62
CA LYS A 76 2.96 5.59 5.19
C LYS A 76 3.09 6.21 6.57
N GLU A 77 2.48 7.37 6.76
CA GLU A 77 2.50 8.10 8.02
C GLU A 77 1.33 7.67 8.91
N TYR A 78 1.63 7.35 10.16
CA TYR A 78 0.67 7.14 11.24
C TYR A 78 0.94 8.16 12.35
N ASP A 79 0.11 8.16 13.39
CA ASP A 79 0.20 9.14 14.48
C ASP A 79 1.59 9.19 15.12
N ASP A 80 2.19 8.04 15.46
CA ASP A 80 3.47 7.96 16.19
C ASP A 80 4.62 7.26 15.43
N PHE A 81 4.36 6.73 14.24
CA PHE A 81 5.37 6.01 13.44
C PHE A 81 5.15 6.15 11.92
N TYR A 82 6.18 5.75 11.17
CA TYR A 82 6.13 5.52 9.75
C TYR A 82 6.21 4.02 9.45
N LYS A 83 5.44 3.52 8.48
CA LYS A 83 5.76 2.27 7.76
C LYS A 83 6.45 2.64 6.47
N ILE A 84 7.62 2.07 6.22
CA ILE A 84 8.46 2.42 5.08
C ILE A 84 8.85 1.14 4.35
N HIS A 85 8.60 1.09 3.05
CA HIS A 85 9.07 0.03 2.19
C HIS A 85 9.54 0.60 0.86
N TRP A 86 10.04 -0.28 -0.01
CA TRP A 86 10.38 0.08 -1.38
C TRP A 86 9.57 -0.75 -2.38
N ASP A 87 9.23 -0.08 -3.48
CA ASP A 87 8.55 -0.60 -4.65
C ASP A 87 9.57 -0.84 -5.76
N GLN A 88 9.41 -1.93 -6.50
CA GLN A 88 10.30 -2.25 -7.62
C GLN A 88 10.12 -1.28 -8.79
N LYS A 89 8.92 -0.74 -8.97
CA LYS A 89 8.56 0.22 -9.99
C LYS A 89 7.83 1.37 -9.32
N ASP A 90 8.44 2.55 -9.33
CA ASP A 90 7.76 3.74 -8.85
C ASP A 90 6.57 4.08 -9.78
N PRO A 91 5.36 4.33 -9.23
CA PRO A 91 4.17 4.59 -10.01
C PRO A 91 4.24 5.88 -10.86
N ASN A 92 5.13 6.82 -10.55
CA ASN A 92 5.33 8.03 -11.37
C ASN A 92 6.35 7.81 -12.50
N VAL A 93 7.18 6.77 -12.40
CA VAL A 93 8.21 6.44 -13.40
C VAL A 93 7.71 5.34 -14.36
N ASP A 94 7.15 4.25 -13.83
CA ASP A 94 6.65 3.10 -14.59
C ASP A 94 5.29 2.63 -14.03
N PRO A 95 4.17 3.33 -14.35
CA PRO A 95 2.85 3.04 -13.79
C PRO A 95 2.34 1.63 -14.10
N LEU A 96 2.62 1.12 -15.31
CA LEU A 96 2.20 -0.23 -15.71
C LEU A 96 3.04 -1.29 -15.01
N GLY A 97 4.36 -1.09 -14.93
CA GLY A 97 5.25 -1.94 -14.16
C GLY A 97 4.84 -2.00 -12.68
N HIS A 98 4.46 -0.85 -12.10
CA HIS A 98 3.97 -0.77 -10.73
C HIS A 98 2.71 -1.63 -10.53
N LEU A 99 1.71 -1.53 -11.41
CA LEU A 99 0.51 -2.37 -11.31
C LEU A 99 0.81 -3.86 -11.41
N ILE A 100 1.74 -4.27 -12.27
CA ILE A 100 2.07 -5.68 -12.49
C ILE A 100 2.90 -6.25 -11.33
N HIS A 101 3.91 -5.50 -10.90
CA HIS A 101 4.92 -6.01 -9.98
C HIS A 101 4.64 -5.63 -8.53
N ASP A 102 4.15 -4.43 -8.27
CA ASP A 102 4.04 -3.89 -6.92
C ASP A 102 2.60 -3.93 -6.39
N SER A 103 1.61 -3.71 -7.26
CA SER A 103 0.21 -3.69 -6.87
C SER A 103 -0.75 -4.53 -7.75
N PRO A 104 -0.49 -5.83 -7.96
CA PRO A 104 -1.31 -6.71 -8.83
C PRO A 104 -2.76 -6.86 -8.37
N GLN A 105 -3.05 -6.63 -7.08
CA GLN A 105 -4.41 -6.61 -6.55
C GLN A 105 -5.31 -5.60 -7.28
N TRP A 106 -4.77 -4.46 -7.72
CA TRP A 106 -5.56 -3.46 -8.45
C TRP A 106 -5.95 -3.92 -9.85
N ILE A 107 -5.13 -4.76 -10.50
CA ILE A 107 -5.48 -5.40 -11.77
C ILE A 107 -6.68 -6.31 -11.58
N VAL A 108 -6.66 -7.14 -10.53
CA VAL A 108 -7.77 -8.05 -10.21
C VAL A 108 -9.04 -7.27 -9.88
N ILE A 109 -8.95 -6.24 -9.04
CA ILE A 109 -10.09 -5.38 -8.69
C ILE A 109 -10.68 -4.71 -9.95
N GLY A 110 -9.82 -4.17 -10.82
CA GLY A 110 -10.24 -3.56 -12.08
C GLY A 110 -10.95 -4.55 -13.01
N ALA A 111 -10.41 -5.77 -13.15
CA ALA A 111 -11.01 -6.82 -13.97
C ALA A 111 -12.39 -7.26 -13.42
N VAL A 112 -12.51 -7.49 -12.11
CA VAL A 112 -13.79 -7.83 -11.48
C VAL A 112 -14.80 -6.69 -11.64
N GLY A 113 -14.37 -5.44 -11.42
CA GLY A 113 -15.20 -4.26 -11.61
C GLY A 113 -15.73 -4.15 -13.04
N ALA A 114 -14.89 -4.39 -14.05
CA ALA A 114 -15.29 -4.39 -15.46
C ALA A 114 -16.34 -5.47 -15.77
N LEU A 115 -16.17 -6.69 -15.26
CA LEU A 115 -17.14 -7.77 -15.44
C LEU A 115 -18.49 -7.46 -14.79
N VAL A 116 -18.46 -6.91 -13.57
CA VAL A 116 -19.66 -6.47 -12.85
C VAL A 116 -20.35 -5.34 -13.61
N ALA A 117 -19.58 -4.37 -14.13
CA ALA A 117 -20.13 -3.26 -14.89
C ALA A 117 -20.76 -3.71 -16.22
N ASP A 118 -20.14 -4.65 -16.94
CA ASP A 118 -20.72 -5.25 -18.15
C ASP A 118 -22.08 -5.90 -17.87
N GLU A 119 -22.17 -6.72 -16.82
CA GLU A 119 -23.40 -7.40 -16.46
C GLU A 119 -24.49 -6.44 -15.95
N LEU A 120 -24.12 -5.42 -15.17
CA LEU A 120 -25.07 -4.48 -14.57
C LEU A 120 -25.55 -3.38 -15.51
N PHE A 121 -24.66 -2.82 -16.33
CA PHE A 121 -24.92 -1.60 -17.08
C PHE A 121 -24.99 -1.82 -18.58
N LEU A 122 -24.17 -2.71 -19.15
CA LEU A 122 -24.13 -2.92 -20.60
C LEU A 122 -25.18 -3.92 -21.08
N LYS A 123 -25.51 -4.94 -20.27
CA LYS A 123 -26.46 -6.00 -20.67
C LYS A 123 -27.91 -5.80 -20.26
N GLY A 124 -28.27 -4.75 -19.52
CA GLY A 124 -29.64 -4.22 -19.31
C GLY A 124 -30.76 -5.16 -18.80
N LYS A 125 -30.54 -6.48 -18.72
CA LYS A 125 -31.57 -7.52 -18.53
C LYS A 125 -31.47 -8.26 -17.19
N TYR A 126 -30.36 -8.19 -16.47
CA TYR A 126 -30.09 -9.08 -15.33
C TYR A 126 -29.68 -8.40 -14.02
N ARG A 127 -30.12 -7.15 -13.83
CA ARG A 127 -29.84 -6.34 -12.63
C ARG A 127 -30.08 -7.07 -11.30
N LYS A 128 -31.11 -7.93 -11.21
CA LYS A 128 -31.40 -8.70 -9.98
C LYS A 128 -30.45 -9.87 -9.73
N LYS A 129 -29.94 -10.52 -10.78
CA LYS A 129 -29.04 -11.69 -10.68
C LYS A 129 -27.63 -11.25 -10.30
N ALA A 130 -27.12 -10.20 -10.95
CA ALA A 130 -25.82 -9.63 -10.63
C ALA A 130 -25.74 -9.09 -9.19
N VAL A 131 -26.78 -8.36 -8.73
CA VAL A 131 -26.87 -7.91 -7.32
C VAL A 131 -26.86 -9.09 -6.36
N LYS A 132 -27.59 -10.18 -6.66
CA LYS A 132 -27.56 -11.40 -5.85
C LYS A 132 -26.18 -12.05 -5.85
N THR A 133 -25.51 -12.18 -6.99
CA THR A 133 -24.16 -12.76 -7.10
C THR A 133 -23.12 -11.96 -6.32
N ILE A 134 -23.17 -10.63 -6.39
CA ILE A 134 -22.27 -9.75 -5.61
C ILE A 134 -22.57 -9.86 -4.12
N SER A 135 -23.85 -9.90 -3.73
CA SER A 135 -24.24 -10.10 -2.33
C SER A 135 -23.78 -11.46 -1.79
N ASP A 136 -23.97 -12.52 -2.56
CA ASP A 136 -23.55 -13.88 -2.19
C ASP A 136 -22.01 -13.96 -2.07
N PHE A 137 -21.28 -13.29 -2.96
CA PHE A 137 -19.81 -13.18 -2.88
C PHE A 137 -19.37 -12.44 -1.62
N ILE A 138 -19.91 -11.24 -1.33
CA ILE A 138 -19.56 -10.46 -0.13
C ILE A 138 -19.86 -11.24 1.16
N ASN A 139 -21.04 -11.87 1.24
CA ASN A 139 -21.45 -12.68 2.39
C ASN A 139 -20.67 -14.01 2.52
N SER A 140 -19.83 -14.37 1.55
CA SER A 140 -18.91 -15.50 1.71
C SER A 140 -17.64 -15.15 2.48
N PHE A 141 -17.38 -13.85 2.70
CA PHE A 141 -16.22 -13.34 3.44
C PHE A 141 -16.55 -12.85 4.86
N PHE A 142 -17.82 -12.82 5.25
CA PHE A 142 -18.34 -12.38 6.57
C PHE A 142 -19.36 -13.38 7.11
#